data_AF-A0A1M5GKI1-F1
#
_entry.id   AF-A0A1M5GKI1-F1
#
_cell.length_a   1.000
_cell.length_b   1.000
_cell.length_c   1.000
_cell.angle_alpha   90.00
_cell.angle_beta   90.00
_cell.angle_gamma   90.00
#
_symmetry.space_group_name_H-M   'P 1'
#
loop_
_entity.id
_entity.type
_entity.pdbx_description
1 polymer ?
#
loop_
_entity_poly.entity_id
_entity_poly.type
_entity_poly.pdbx_seq_one_letter_code
_entity_poly.pdbx_strand_id
1 'polypeptide(L)'
;MNIDEKIIKAIEDHETLLIKMKYGLGNELEIEFDPYIYGSDTMQYDFVWGFLPWSNLMYKIMIDFIISVSSTKKKFKIQSDAIYLYAIEEEHRQSVKEMYEPEVRVYAQALTERKTE
;
A
#
# COMPACT_ATOMS: atom_id res chain seq x y z
N MET A 1 -5.44 11.17 -20.60
CA MET A 1 -4.73 10.53 -19.49
C MET A 1 -5.73 9.71 -18.72
N ASN A 2 -5.54 8.40 -18.68
CA ASN A 2 -6.39 7.48 -17.90
C ASN A 2 -6.13 7.67 -16.38
N ILE A 3 -6.87 6.95 -15.53
CA ILE A 3 -6.72 7.06 -14.07
C ILE A 3 -5.32 6.61 -13.62
N ASP A 4 -4.81 5.53 -14.21
CA ASP A 4 -3.52 4.95 -13.87
C ASP A 4 -2.35 5.91 -14.13
N GLU A 5 -2.31 6.50 -15.32
CA GLU A 5 -1.30 7.49 -15.71
C GLU A 5 -1.36 8.72 -14.79
N LYS A 6 -2.54 9.13 -14.34
CA LYS A 6 -2.69 10.24 -13.37
C LYS A 6 -2.10 9.89 -12.01
N ILE A 7 -2.31 8.65 -11.55
CA ILE A 7 -1.79 8.19 -10.27
C ILE A 7 -0.27 8.03 -10.33
N ILE A 8 0.24 7.35 -11.35
CA ILE A 8 1.69 7.15 -11.57
C ILE A 8 2.40 8.50 -11.63
N LYS A 9 1.86 9.45 -12.41
CA LYS A 9 2.42 10.80 -12.48
C LYS A 9 2.43 11.50 -11.12
N ALA A 10 1.37 11.37 -10.33
CA ALA A 10 1.32 11.98 -9.00
C ALA A 10 2.29 11.33 -8.01
N ILE A 11 2.57 10.02 -8.13
CA ILE A 11 3.62 9.34 -7.36
C ILE A 11 4.99 9.94 -7.71
N GLU A 12 5.33 10.01 -9.00
CA GLU A 12 6.60 10.56 -9.49
C GLU A 12 6.79 12.01 -9.04
N ASP A 13 5.75 12.82 -9.19
CA ASP A 13 5.75 14.24 -8.85
C ASP A 13 5.58 14.49 -7.33
N HIS A 14 5.37 13.44 -6.52
CA HIS A 14 5.04 13.51 -5.10
C HIS A 14 3.88 14.46 -4.80
N GLU A 15 2.80 14.36 -5.58
CA GLU A 15 1.60 15.20 -5.48
C GLU A 15 0.43 14.49 -4.80
N THR A 16 -0.20 15.18 -3.86
CA THR A 16 -1.46 14.77 -3.27
C THR A 16 -2.55 14.79 -4.33
N LEU A 17 -3.33 13.72 -4.38
CA LEU A 17 -4.48 13.57 -5.24
C LEU A 17 -5.76 13.87 -4.47
N LEU A 18 -6.75 14.39 -5.19
CA LEU A 18 -8.15 14.33 -4.79
C LEU A 18 -8.80 13.18 -5.57
N ILE A 19 -9.22 12.15 -4.85
CA ILE A 19 -9.77 10.91 -5.40
C ILE A 19 -11.25 10.88 -5.09
N LYS A 20 -12.08 10.75 -6.13
CA LYS A 20 -13.50 10.41 -5.99
C LYS A 20 -13.69 8.93 -6.24
N MET A 21 -14.28 8.21 -5.29
CA MET A 21 -14.41 6.75 -5.34
C MET A 21 -15.77 6.26 -4.85
N LYS A 22 -16.14 5.05 -5.26
CA LYS A 22 -17.31 4.32 -4.76
C LYS A 22 -17.03 3.80 -3.35
N TYR A 23 -17.98 3.99 -2.45
CA TYR A 23 -17.93 3.51 -1.06
C TYR A 23 -19.28 2.93 -0.63
N GLY A 24 -19.25 1.77 0.04
CA GLY A 24 -20.46 1.08 0.52
C GLY A 24 -21.42 0.68 -0.60
N LEU A 25 -22.74 0.74 -0.33
CA LEU A 25 -23.81 0.33 -1.25
C LEU A 25 -24.08 1.37 -2.38
N GLY A 26 -23.02 1.93 -2.96
CA GLY A 26 -23.10 2.84 -4.11
C GLY A 26 -23.04 4.33 -3.76
N ASN A 27 -22.63 4.69 -2.55
CA ASN A 27 -22.32 6.09 -2.23
C ASN A 27 -20.98 6.48 -2.87
N GLU A 28 -20.80 7.77 -3.11
CA GLU A 28 -19.53 8.33 -3.59
C GLU A 28 -18.88 9.12 -2.46
N LEU A 29 -17.57 8.98 -2.33
CA LEU A 29 -16.76 9.74 -1.39
C LEU A 29 -15.61 10.40 -2.13
N GLU A 30 -15.25 11.61 -1.72
CA GLU A 30 -14.08 12.33 -2.21
C GLU A 30 -13.08 12.50 -1.07
N ILE A 31 -11.82 12.13 -1.32
CA ILE A 31 -10.75 12.12 -0.30
C ILE A 31 -9.45 12.72 -0.84
N GLU A 32 -8.71 13.41 0.02
CA GLU A 32 -7.28 13.68 -0.22
C GLU A 32 -6.47 12.41 0.05
N PHE A 33 -5.57 12.10 -0.86
CA PHE A 33 -4.74 10.90 -0.79
C PHE A 33 -3.33 11.18 -1.34
N ASP A 34 -2.31 10.77 -0.60
CA ASP A 34 -0.92 10.84 -1.00
C ASP A 34 -0.51 9.49 -1.59
N PRO A 35 -0.47 9.33 -2.93
CA PRO A 35 -0.20 8.04 -3.56
C PRO A 35 1.30 7.71 -3.47
N TYR A 36 1.65 6.51 -2.99
CA TYR A 36 3.06 6.10 -2.83
C TYR A 36 3.46 5.02 -3.84
N ILE A 37 2.63 4.00 -4.02
CA ILE A 37 2.95 2.84 -4.85
C ILE A 37 1.72 2.49 -5.68
N TYR A 38 1.91 2.33 -6.98
CA TYR A 38 0.95 1.70 -7.88
C TYR A 38 1.37 0.24 -8.07
N GLY A 39 0.42 -0.70 -7.96
CA GLY A 39 0.72 -2.12 -8.08
C GLY A 39 -0.48 -2.94 -8.52
N SER A 40 -0.23 -4.21 -8.79
CA SER A 40 -1.24 -5.19 -9.20
C SER A 40 -1.12 -6.42 -8.30
N ASP A 41 -2.23 -7.00 -7.87
CA ASP A 41 -2.22 -8.23 -7.07
C ASP A 41 -2.20 -9.50 -7.94
N THR A 42 -2.10 -10.66 -7.29
CA THR A 42 -2.06 -11.96 -7.98
C THR A 42 -3.34 -12.31 -8.74
N MET A 43 -4.45 -11.62 -8.43
CA MET A 43 -5.74 -11.76 -9.10
C MET A 43 -5.92 -10.72 -10.21
N GLN A 44 -4.85 -9.99 -10.56
CA GLN A 44 -4.83 -8.95 -11.60
C GLN A 44 -5.70 -7.73 -11.26
N TYR A 45 -5.98 -7.48 -9.98
CA TYR A 45 -6.60 -6.23 -9.58
C TYR A 45 -5.54 -5.18 -9.34
N ASP A 46 -5.66 -4.06 -10.06
CA ASP A 46 -4.80 -2.91 -9.88
C ASP A 46 -5.22 -2.11 -8.63
N PHE A 47 -4.23 -1.59 -7.93
CA PHE A 47 -4.43 -0.79 -6.73
C PHE A 47 -3.37 0.32 -6.60
N VAL A 48 -3.70 1.33 -5.82
CA VAL A 48 -2.75 2.30 -5.31
C VAL A 48 -2.68 2.22 -3.79
N TRP A 49 -1.46 2.10 -3.27
CA TRP A 49 -1.16 2.21 -1.85
C TRP A 49 -0.61 3.60 -1.55
N GLY A 50 -1.01 4.16 -0.42
CA GLY A 50 -0.63 5.50 -0.04
C GLY A 50 -1.19 5.89 1.30
N PHE A 51 -1.23 7.19 1.55
CA PHE A 51 -1.54 7.75 2.85
C PHE A 51 -2.76 8.67 2.79
N LEU A 52 -3.62 8.58 3.80
CA LEU A 52 -4.78 9.45 4.00
C LEU A 52 -4.41 10.53 5.04
N PRO A 53 -4.16 11.79 4.62
CA PRO A 53 -3.66 12.81 5.54
C PRO A 53 -4.61 13.17 6.67
N TRP A 54 -5.91 13.13 6.39
CA TRP A 54 -6.96 13.53 7.33
C TRP A 54 -7.15 12.52 8.47
N SER A 55 -6.89 11.24 8.22
CA SER A 55 -7.05 10.16 9.20
C SER A 55 -5.73 9.57 9.71
N ASN A 56 -4.60 10.08 9.21
CA ASN A 56 -3.25 9.61 9.53
C ASN A 56 -3.11 8.07 9.35
N LEU A 57 -3.57 7.56 8.21
CA LEU A 57 -3.70 6.12 7.94
C LEU A 57 -3.10 5.74 6.58
N MET A 58 -2.37 4.63 6.53
CA MET A 58 -1.99 3.98 5.26
C MET A 58 -3.18 3.20 4.69
N TYR A 59 -3.47 3.35 3.41
CA TYR A 59 -4.65 2.79 2.81
C TYR A 59 -4.41 2.28 1.37
N LYS A 60 -5.08 1.16 1.05
CA LYS A 60 -5.12 0.55 -0.29
C LYS A 60 -6.42 0.94 -0.98
N ILE A 61 -6.33 1.55 -2.15
CA ILE A 61 -7.48 1.87 -2.98
C ILE A 61 -7.40 1.01 -4.25
N MET A 62 -8.40 0.17 -4.47
CA MET A 62 -8.54 -0.57 -5.73
C MET A 62 -8.90 0.41 -6.84
N ILE A 63 -8.21 0.33 -7.98
CA ILE A 63 -8.41 1.27 -9.10
C ILE A 63 -9.85 1.21 -9.61
N ASP A 64 -10.47 0.02 -9.65
CA ASP A 64 -11.85 -0.20 -10.09
C ASP A 64 -12.90 0.57 -9.27
N PHE A 65 -12.57 0.98 -8.04
CA PHE A 65 -13.46 1.80 -7.22
C PHE A 65 -13.27 3.29 -7.41
N ILE A 66 -12.22 3.72 -8.13
CA ILE A 66 -11.96 5.12 -8.43
C ILE A 66 -12.83 5.56 -9.61
N ILE A 67 -13.61 6.61 -9.38
CA ILE A 67 -14.45 7.26 -10.39
C ILE A 67 -13.66 8.35 -11.11
N SER A 68 -12.91 9.16 -10.36
CA SER A 68 -12.08 10.21 -10.92
C SER A 68 -10.91 10.58 -10.01
N VAL A 69 -9.88 11.17 -10.63
CA VAL A 69 -8.67 11.68 -9.96
C VAL A 69 -8.33 13.06 -10.51
N SER A 70 -8.02 13.99 -9.60
CA SER A 70 -7.44 15.30 -9.90
C SER A 70 -6.22 15.58 -9.02
N SER A 71 -5.22 16.27 -9.58
CA SER A 71 -4.06 16.74 -8.80
C SER A 71 -4.46 17.97 -8.00
N THR A 72 -4.03 18.01 -6.75
CA THR A 72 -4.17 19.18 -5.88
C THR A 72 -2.98 20.14 -5.98
N LYS A 73 -1.89 19.75 -6.66
CA LYS A 73 -0.56 20.41 -6.69
C LYS A 73 0.15 20.50 -5.33
N LYS A 74 -0.51 20.08 -4.24
CA LYS A 74 0.10 19.97 -2.91
C LYS A 74 1.14 18.86 -2.95
N LYS A 75 2.33 19.11 -2.41
CA LYS A 75 3.39 18.12 -2.33
C LYS A 75 3.31 17.36 -1.01
N PHE A 76 3.50 16.05 -1.05
CA PHE A 76 3.64 15.23 0.14
C PHE A 76 5.08 14.74 0.32
N LYS A 77 5.36 14.21 1.51
CA LYS A 77 6.58 13.44 1.79
C LYS A 77 6.16 12.04 2.22
N ILE A 78 6.91 11.03 1.77
CA ILE A 78 6.69 9.65 2.20
C ILE A 78 6.96 9.56 3.70
N GLN A 79 6.00 9.05 4.46
CA GLN A 79 6.20 8.83 5.90
C GLN A 79 7.14 7.63 6.12
N SER A 80 8.05 7.73 7.09
CA SER A 80 9.08 6.70 7.37
C SER A 80 8.49 5.33 7.69
N ASP A 81 7.30 5.31 8.31
CA ASP A 81 6.62 4.09 8.74
C ASP A 81 5.78 3.50 7.60
N ALA A 82 5.83 4.13 6.42
CA ALA A 82 5.23 3.63 5.18
C ALA A 82 6.07 2.55 4.49
N ILE A 83 7.19 2.12 5.11
CA ILE A 83 7.98 0.98 4.63
C ILE A 83 7.09 -0.26 4.70
N TYR A 84 6.50 -0.49 3.53
CA TYR A 84 5.71 -1.59 3.07
C TYR A 84 5.61 -2.77 4.07
N LEU A 85 4.38 -2.97 4.55
CA LEU A 85 3.82 -4.28 4.95
C LEU A 85 3.87 -5.34 3.81
N TYR A 86 4.82 -5.24 2.86
CA TYR A 86 5.02 -6.19 1.74
C TYR A 86 5.59 -7.48 2.29
N ALA A 87 6.39 -7.35 3.35
CA ALA A 87 6.88 -8.49 4.10
C ALA A 87 5.71 -9.36 4.57
N ILE A 88 4.58 -8.76 4.99
CA ILE A 88 3.44 -9.53 5.51
C ILE A 88 2.59 -10.16 4.40
N GLU A 89 2.32 -9.46 3.28
CA GLU A 89 1.57 -10.08 2.17
C GLU A 89 2.36 -11.17 1.41
N GLU A 90 3.70 -11.11 1.35
CA GLU A 90 4.53 -12.25 0.90
C GLU A 90 4.72 -13.33 2.00
N GLU A 91 4.67 -13.01 3.30
CA GLU A 91 4.66 -14.01 4.40
C GLU A 91 3.41 -14.90 4.36
N HIS A 92 2.27 -14.42 3.83
CA HIS A 92 1.12 -15.27 3.54
C HIS A 92 1.40 -16.31 2.43
N ARG A 93 2.43 -16.10 1.60
CA ARG A 93 2.96 -17.10 0.67
C ARG A 93 3.96 -18.05 1.35
N GLN A 94 4.65 -17.59 2.38
CA GLN A 94 5.66 -18.38 3.10
C GLN A 94 5.04 -19.31 4.16
N SER A 95 3.93 -18.91 4.78
CA SER A 95 3.21 -19.70 5.81
C SER A 95 2.50 -20.96 5.28
N VAL A 96 2.31 -21.09 3.95
CA VAL A 96 1.84 -22.35 3.33
C VAL A 96 3.01 -23.28 2.99
N LYS A 97 4.22 -22.75 2.81
CA LYS A 97 5.44 -23.56 2.59
C LYS A 97 5.99 -24.14 3.88
N GLU A 98 5.83 -23.43 5.01
CA GLU A 98 6.31 -23.89 6.32
C GLU A 98 5.49 -25.04 6.92
N MET A 99 4.33 -25.39 6.35
CA MET A 99 3.62 -26.63 6.72
C MET A 99 4.23 -27.90 6.10
N TYR A 100 5.22 -27.79 5.22
CA TYR A 100 5.81 -28.93 4.50
C TYR A 100 7.32 -29.16 4.68
N GLU A 101 8.02 -28.42 5.56
CA GLU A 101 9.43 -28.71 5.84
C GLU A 101 9.77 -28.68 7.35
N PRO A 102 10.17 -29.81 7.96
CA PRO A 102 10.54 -29.89 9.38
C PRO A 102 11.84 -29.16 9.79
N GLU A 103 12.50 -28.42 8.89
CA GLU A 103 13.91 -28.03 9.10
C GLU A 103 14.18 -26.51 9.24
N VAL A 104 13.18 -25.63 9.20
CA VAL A 104 13.39 -24.17 9.40
C VAL A 104 13.51 -23.78 10.89
N ARG A 105 14.02 -24.70 11.72
CA ARG A 105 14.47 -24.45 13.09
C ARG A 105 15.99 -24.18 13.11
N VAL A 106 16.51 -23.08 12.56
CA VAL A 106 17.89 -22.69 12.92
C VAL A 106 18.15 -21.18 13.04
N TYR A 107 17.69 -20.29 12.15
CA TYR A 107 18.45 -19.03 12.01
C TYR A 107 17.95 -17.77 12.73
N ALA A 108 16.70 -17.69 13.19
CA ALA A 108 16.19 -16.42 13.73
C ALA A 108 16.34 -16.25 15.26
N GLN A 109 16.65 -17.31 16.01
CA GLN A 109 16.56 -17.29 17.49
C GLN A 109 17.87 -17.51 18.25
N ALA A 110 19.00 -17.75 17.56
CA ALA A 110 20.29 -17.96 18.21
C ALA A 110 21.24 -16.74 18.18
N LEU A 111 20.95 -15.69 17.39
CA LEU A 111 21.83 -14.52 17.30
C LEU A 111 21.18 -13.19 17.70
N THR A 112 19.90 -13.17 18.07
CA THR A 112 19.47 -12.34 19.19
C THR A 112 20.20 -12.95 20.39
N GLU A 113 21.35 -12.44 20.79
CA GLU A 113 21.41 -11.36 21.79
C GLU A 113 20.57 -11.67 23.04
N ARG A 114 20.41 -12.96 23.35
CA ARG A 114 20.55 -13.41 24.72
C ARG A 114 22.05 -13.48 24.99
N LYS A 115 22.64 -12.65 25.81
CA LYS A 115 22.24 -11.50 26.61
C LYS A 115 23.63 -11.02 27.07
N THR A 116 23.94 -9.73 27.05
CA THR A 116 24.07 -9.06 28.36
C THR A 116 24.66 -10.00 29.42
N GLU A 117 25.96 -9.82 29.66
CA GLU A 117 26.88 -10.50 30.61
C GLU A 117 27.90 -11.47 30.01
#